data_AF-A0AAU2ZMD6-F1
#
_entry.id   AF-A0AAU2ZMD6-F1
#
_cell.length_a   1.000
_cell.length_b   1.000
_cell.length_c   1.000
_cell.angle_alpha   90.00
_cell.angle_beta   90.00
_cell.angle_gamma   90.00
#
_symmetry.space_group_name_H-M   'P 1'
#
loop_
_entity.id
_entity.type
_entity.pdbx_description
1 polymer ?
#
loop_
_entity_poly.entity_id
_entity_poly.type
_entity_poly.pdbx_seq_one_letter_code
_entity_poly.pdbx_strand_id
1 'polypeptide(L)'
;MYEATRLALAWCSVEEWQPPALAVLCRSAEVRRRHASALLPACRDLAALERHDLKCLAYALAVLDDEPLVVLHRPTGTGFEVHIGGIGDNFQLHTLLAHVLVGGGHMPGTTPSAESVRLATDPKPAQGRTQTVATGAFELLAADGERIWNEGLPDDIPVVEGRRLLVLDEPTYQRSWNADRFFPHLPGTAELTRVLTADETRTWFARTSPGNGIRWPS
;
A
#
# COMPACT_ATOMS: atom_id res chain seq x y z
N MET A 1 3.62 43.74 5.39
CA MET A 1 4.93 43.04 5.42
C MET A 1 4.91 41.79 6.34
N TYR A 2 3.76 41.15 6.55
CA TYR A 2 3.61 40.16 7.64
C TYR A 2 3.44 38.71 7.14
N GLU A 3 2.72 38.51 6.04
CA GLU A 3 2.38 37.16 5.57
C GLU A 3 3.50 36.47 4.79
N ALA A 4 4.12 37.15 3.81
CA ALA A 4 5.21 36.58 3.03
C ALA A 4 6.39 36.15 3.92
N THR A 5 6.76 36.98 4.89
CA THR A 5 7.81 36.65 5.87
C THR A 5 7.41 35.47 6.74
N ARG A 6 6.15 35.40 7.21
CA ARG A 6 5.65 34.26 7.99
C ARG A 6 5.68 32.96 7.18
N LEU A 7 5.25 32.99 5.92
CA LEU A 7 5.28 31.82 5.03
C LEU A 7 6.71 31.37 4.75
N ALA A 8 7.64 32.31 4.50
CA ALA A 8 9.05 32.00 4.31
C ALA A 8 9.65 31.34 5.56
N LEU A 9 9.38 31.86 6.75
CA LEU A 9 9.85 31.26 8.02
C LEU A 9 9.24 29.88 8.28
N ALA A 10 7.96 29.69 7.95
CA ALA A 10 7.30 28.38 8.05
C ALA A 10 7.95 27.36 7.10
N TRP A 11 8.25 27.77 5.86
CA TRP A 11 8.96 26.92 4.91
C TRP A 11 10.37 26.58 5.40
N CYS A 12 11.14 27.57 5.85
CA CYS A 12 12.51 27.35 6.33
C CYS A 12 12.60 26.45 7.57
N SER A 13 11.53 26.34 8.37
CA SER A 13 11.49 25.48 9.56
C SER A 13 10.88 24.10 9.31
N VAL A 14 10.44 23.80 8.08
CA VAL A 14 9.68 22.57 7.80
C VAL A 14 10.49 21.29 8.08
N GLU A 15 11.80 21.30 7.83
CA GLU A 15 12.68 20.16 8.09
C GLU A 15 12.79 19.85 9.60
N GLU A 16 12.71 20.86 10.45
CA GLU A 16 12.74 20.70 11.92
C GLU A 16 11.45 20.07 12.45
N TRP A 17 10.30 20.40 11.82
CA TRP A 17 8.98 19.93 12.25
C TRP A 17 8.57 18.60 11.63
N GLN A 18 9.21 18.16 10.55
CA GLN A 18 8.87 16.89 9.90
C GLN A 18 9.08 15.65 10.80
N PRO A 19 10.24 15.43 11.45
CA PRO A 19 10.43 14.28 12.32
C PRO A 19 9.41 14.16 13.47
N PRO A 20 9.10 15.21 14.26
CA PRO A 20 8.08 15.10 15.30
C PRO A 20 6.67 14.91 14.71
N ALA A 21 6.35 15.53 13.56
CA ALA A 21 5.07 15.28 12.88
C ALA A 21 4.95 13.81 12.46
N LEU A 22 5.97 13.24 11.82
CA LEU A 22 6.00 11.83 11.43
C LEU A 22 5.90 10.90 12.63
N ALA A 23 6.55 11.24 13.75
CA ALA A 23 6.46 10.46 14.98
C ALA A 23 5.02 10.36 15.50
N VAL A 24 4.24 11.44 15.43
CA VAL A 24 2.81 11.43 15.80
C VAL A 24 1.98 10.71 14.74
N LEU A 25 2.17 11.05 13.46
CA LEU A 25 1.41 10.49 12.35
C LEU A 25 1.59 8.97 12.26
N CYS A 26 2.78 8.42 12.49
CA CYS A 26 2.99 6.96 12.47
C CYS A 26 2.28 6.21 13.60
N ARG A 27 1.89 6.90 14.68
CA ARG A 27 1.29 6.28 15.89
C ARG A 27 -0.19 6.56 16.05
N SER A 28 -0.77 7.48 15.27
CA SER A 28 -2.17 7.87 15.42
C SER A 28 -2.88 7.99 14.08
N ALA A 29 -3.70 6.98 13.78
CA ALA A 29 -4.66 7.01 12.68
C ALA A 29 -5.65 8.18 12.80
N GLU A 30 -6.05 8.54 14.02
CA GLU A 30 -6.92 9.69 14.27
C GLU A 30 -6.29 11.00 13.79
N VAL A 31 -5.01 11.23 14.12
CA VAL A 31 -4.29 12.43 13.69
C VAL A 31 -4.11 12.44 12.17
N ARG A 32 -3.76 11.30 11.55
CA ARG A 32 -3.71 11.20 10.08
C ARG A 32 -5.04 11.62 9.46
N ARG A 33 -6.15 11.01 9.85
CA ARG A 33 -7.49 11.32 9.32
C ARG A 33 -7.87 12.78 9.53
N ARG A 34 -7.56 13.36 10.69
CA ARG A 34 -7.86 14.75 11.00
C ARG A 34 -7.16 15.74 10.08
N HIS A 35 -5.94 15.43 9.64
CA HIS A 35 -5.08 16.38 8.91
C HIS A 35 -4.87 16.05 7.43
N ALA A 36 -5.18 14.82 6.99
CA ALA A 36 -4.96 14.38 5.61
C ALA A 36 -5.62 15.28 4.57
N SER A 37 -6.91 15.61 4.73
CA SER A 37 -7.64 16.45 3.76
C SER A 37 -7.06 17.86 3.60
N ALA A 38 -6.46 18.41 4.65
CA ALA A 38 -5.89 19.74 4.63
C ALA A 38 -4.44 19.77 4.11
N LEU A 39 -3.65 18.73 4.42
CA LEU A 39 -2.19 18.75 4.19
C LEU A 39 -1.77 17.91 2.98
N LEU A 40 -2.44 16.78 2.71
CA LEU A 40 -2.03 15.86 1.65
C LEU A 40 -2.10 16.51 0.24
N PRO A 41 -3.13 17.30 -0.12
CA PRO A 41 -3.14 17.98 -1.43
C PRO A 41 -1.93 18.90 -1.62
N ALA A 42 -1.61 19.72 -0.62
CA ALA A 42 -0.44 20.60 -0.69
C ALA A 42 0.89 19.83 -0.79
N CYS A 43 1.00 18.68 -0.12
CA CYS A 43 2.17 17.82 -0.24
C CYS A 43 2.29 17.21 -1.65
N ARG A 44 1.17 16.86 -2.28
CA ARG A 44 1.11 16.33 -3.65
C ARG A 44 1.42 17.41 -4.69
N ASP A 45 0.91 18.61 -4.52
CA ASP A 45 1.20 19.75 -5.39
C ASP A 45 2.71 20.04 -5.39
N LEU A 46 3.37 19.96 -4.23
CA LEU A 46 4.81 20.09 -4.14
C LEU A 46 5.53 18.93 -4.86
N ALA A 47 5.10 17.69 -4.65
CA ALA A 47 5.69 16.53 -5.32
C ALA A 47 5.57 16.59 -6.84
N ALA A 48 4.48 17.17 -7.37
CA ALA A 48 4.26 17.40 -8.80
C ALA A 48 5.25 18.42 -9.40
N LEU A 49 5.89 19.25 -8.57
CA LEU A 49 6.99 20.14 -8.97
C LEU A 49 8.37 19.45 -8.89
N GLU A 50 8.40 18.11 -8.81
CA GLU A 50 9.62 17.30 -8.61
C GLU A 50 10.36 17.65 -7.30
N ARG A 51 9.63 18.18 -6.32
CA ARG A 51 10.14 18.54 -4.99
C ARG A 51 9.74 17.48 -3.97
N HIS A 52 10.72 16.75 -3.47
CA HIS A 52 10.51 15.62 -2.56
C HIS A 52 10.72 15.96 -1.08
N ASP A 53 10.83 17.25 -0.75
CA ASP A 53 11.10 17.77 0.59
C ASP A 53 10.08 17.27 1.63
N LEU A 54 8.83 17.02 1.23
CA LEU A 54 7.73 16.55 2.08
C LEU A 54 7.31 15.11 1.78
N LYS A 55 8.13 14.31 1.09
CA LYS A 55 7.75 12.95 0.64
C LYS A 55 7.26 12.08 1.79
N CYS A 56 8.03 11.99 2.86
CA CYS A 56 7.65 11.17 4.02
C CYS A 56 6.36 11.65 4.68
N LEU A 57 6.15 12.98 4.76
CA LEU A 57 4.93 13.56 5.30
C LEU A 57 3.72 13.20 4.43
N ALA A 58 3.85 13.33 3.10
CA ALA A 58 2.83 12.95 2.14
C ALA A 58 2.46 11.47 2.29
N TYR A 59 3.48 10.60 2.36
CA TYR A 59 3.30 9.15 2.50
C TYR A 59 2.59 8.81 3.80
N ALA A 60 3.02 9.39 4.93
CA ALA A 60 2.39 9.15 6.23
C ALA A 60 0.93 9.64 6.27
N LEU A 61 0.59 10.74 5.60
CA LEU A 61 -0.78 11.27 5.51
C LEU A 61 -1.68 10.46 4.57
N ALA A 62 -1.10 9.81 3.56
CA ALA A 62 -1.80 8.97 2.59
C ALA A 62 -1.97 7.51 3.05
N VAL A 63 -1.43 7.13 4.22
CA VAL A 63 -1.65 5.81 4.81
C VAL A 63 -3.15 5.57 4.97
N LEU A 64 -3.60 4.48 4.38
CA LEU A 64 -4.97 3.98 4.51
C LEU A 64 -5.15 3.32 5.87
N ASP A 65 -6.28 3.63 6.51
CA ASP A 65 -6.65 3.15 7.83
C ASP A 65 -8.00 2.44 7.75
N ASP A 66 -8.01 1.13 8.01
CA ASP A 66 -9.24 0.31 7.95
C ASP A 66 -9.94 0.38 6.58
N GLU A 67 -9.16 0.22 5.51
CA GLU A 67 -9.64 0.35 4.14
C GLU A 67 -10.08 -1.00 3.57
N PRO A 68 -11.31 -1.11 3.02
CA PRO A 68 -11.74 -2.27 2.25
C PRO A 68 -11.07 -2.28 0.87
N LEU A 69 -10.46 -3.41 0.55
CA LEU A 69 -9.77 -3.69 -0.69
C LEU A 69 -10.37 -4.92 -1.37
N VAL A 70 -10.83 -4.76 -2.61
CA VAL A 70 -11.16 -5.88 -3.49
C VAL A 70 -9.90 -6.30 -4.22
N VAL A 71 -9.52 -7.57 -4.04
CA VAL A 71 -8.34 -8.17 -4.66
C VAL A 71 -8.78 -9.25 -5.64
N LEU A 72 -8.38 -9.14 -6.90
CA LEU A 72 -8.67 -10.12 -7.94
C LEU A 72 -7.39 -10.83 -8.34
N HIS A 73 -7.33 -12.15 -8.23
CA HIS A 73 -6.22 -12.92 -8.76
C HIS A 73 -6.55 -13.42 -10.16
N ARG A 74 -5.92 -12.81 -11.17
CA ARG A 74 -6.21 -13.09 -12.58
C ARG A 74 -5.98 -14.56 -12.94
N PRO A 75 -4.84 -15.20 -12.59
CA PRO A 75 -4.55 -16.58 -13.00
C PRO A 75 -5.56 -17.63 -12.53
N THR A 76 -6.09 -17.50 -11.31
CA THR A 76 -7.09 -18.44 -10.77
C THR A 76 -8.53 -18.00 -11.01
N GLY A 77 -8.74 -16.75 -11.44
CA GLY A 77 -10.06 -16.16 -11.58
C GLY A 77 -10.82 -16.03 -10.26
N THR A 78 -10.11 -15.89 -9.12
CA THR A 78 -10.70 -15.78 -7.78
C THR A 78 -10.64 -14.35 -7.27
N GLY A 79 -11.68 -13.91 -6.56
CA GLY A 79 -11.75 -12.61 -5.91
C GLY A 79 -11.76 -12.71 -4.39
N PHE A 80 -11.25 -11.68 -3.73
CA PHE A 80 -11.15 -11.59 -2.28
C PHE A 80 -11.56 -10.21 -1.80
N GLU A 81 -12.11 -10.15 -0.59
CA GLU A 81 -12.32 -8.91 0.15
C GLU A 81 -11.37 -8.91 1.33
N VAL A 82 -10.48 -7.92 1.37
CA VAL A 82 -9.42 -7.77 2.36
C VAL A 82 -9.57 -6.40 3.03
N HIS A 83 -9.42 -6.32 4.35
CA HIS A 83 -9.23 -5.04 5.03
C HIS A 83 -7.75 -4.78 5.24
N ILE A 84 -7.28 -3.60 4.87
CA ILE A 84 -5.88 -3.18 5.05
C ILE A 84 -5.79 -1.93 5.93
N GLY A 85 -4.67 -1.77 6.64
CA GLY A 85 -4.44 -0.58 7.44
C GLY A 85 -2.96 -0.39 7.78
N GLY A 86 -2.52 0.85 7.93
CA GLY A 86 -1.17 1.14 8.45
C GLY A 86 -0.02 0.66 7.55
N ILE A 87 -0.24 0.58 6.24
CA ILE A 87 0.77 0.11 5.28
C ILE A 87 1.49 1.31 4.67
N GLY A 88 2.82 1.37 4.82
CA GLY A 88 3.64 2.52 4.42
C GLY A 88 4.14 2.51 2.99
N ASP A 89 4.14 1.35 2.32
CA ASP A 89 4.53 1.17 0.92
C ASP A 89 3.96 -0.14 0.33
N ASN A 90 4.09 -0.30 -0.98
CA ASN A 90 3.61 -1.50 -1.66
C ASN A 90 4.51 -2.73 -1.43
N PHE A 91 5.77 -2.56 -0.98
CA PHE A 91 6.62 -3.67 -0.54
C PHE A 91 6.02 -4.40 0.68
N GLN A 92 5.54 -3.64 1.66
CA GLN A 92 4.83 -4.16 2.81
C GLN A 92 3.47 -4.74 2.40
N LEU A 93 2.73 -4.08 1.51
CA LEU A 93 1.45 -4.61 0.97
C LEU A 93 1.63 -5.99 0.34
N HIS A 94 2.63 -6.17 -0.51
CA HIS A 94 2.95 -7.47 -1.12
C HIS A 94 3.13 -8.56 -0.07
N THR A 95 3.92 -8.27 0.96
CA THR A 95 4.24 -9.23 2.02
C THR A 95 2.98 -9.64 2.77
N LEU A 96 2.12 -8.67 3.11
CA LEU A 96 0.88 -8.92 3.86
C LEU A 96 -0.18 -9.64 3.03
N LEU A 97 -0.37 -9.25 1.77
CA LEU A 97 -1.28 -9.93 0.85
C LEU A 97 -0.83 -11.38 0.57
N ALA A 98 0.47 -11.60 0.35
CA ALA A 98 0.99 -12.95 0.20
C ALA A 98 0.81 -13.77 1.49
N HIS A 99 0.97 -13.16 2.66
CA HIS A 99 0.73 -13.85 3.93
C HIS A 99 -0.72 -14.34 4.05
N VAL A 100 -1.69 -13.48 3.81
CA VAL A 100 -3.11 -13.84 3.99
C VAL A 100 -3.66 -14.71 2.85
N LEU A 101 -3.25 -14.47 1.60
CA LEU A 101 -3.79 -15.19 0.45
C LEU A 101 -3.03 -16.48 0.15
N VAL A 102 -1.69 -16.44 0.10
CA VAL A 102 -0.86 -17.62 -0.17
C VAL A 102 -0.67 -18.42 1.12
N GLY A 103 -0.26 -17.76 2.21
CA GLY A 103 -0.10 -18.41 3.51
C GLY A 103 -1.41 -18.95 4.11
N GLY A 104 -2.55 -18.36 3.76
CA GLY A 104 -3.89 -18.86 4.09
C GLY A 104 -4.40 -19.99 3.18
N GLY A 105 -3.65 -20.35 2.13
CA GLY A 105 -4.03 -21.43 1.21
C GLY A 105 -5.12 -21.07 0.19
N HIS A 106 -5.40 -19.79 -0.01
CA HIS A 106 -6.38 -19.30 -0.97
C HIS A 106 -5.81 -19.10 -2.39
N MET A 107 -4.48 -18.99 -2.49
CA MET A 107 -3.76 -18.82 -3.74
C MET A 107 -2.53 -19.73 -3.81
N PRO A 108 -2.14 -20.21 -5.00
CA PRO A 108 -0.86 -20.90 -5.17
C PRO A 108 0.30 -19.93 -4.95
N GLY A 109 1.43 -20.45 -4.47
CA GLY A 109 2.66 -19.66 -4.31
C GLY A 109 3.52 -20.14 -3.15
N THR A 110 4.59 -19.39 -2.89
CA THR A 110 5.46 -19.61 -1.72
C THR A 110 5.03 -18.70 -0.59
N THR A 111 4.67 -19.29 0.56
CA THR A 111 4.33 -18.55 1.77
C THR A 111 5.50 -17.66 2.20
N PRO A 112 5.25 -16.37 2.55
CA PRO A 112 6.28 -15.51 3.11
C PRO A 112 6.87 -16.08 4.41
N SER A 113 8.12 -15.75 4.70
CA SER A 113 8.76 -16.17 5.94
C SER A 113 8.04 -15.57 7.16
N ALA A 114 8.00 -16.31 8.27
CA ALA A 114 7.41 -15.80 9.52
C ALA A 114 8.05 -14.48 9.98
N GLU A 115 9.36 -14.33 9.75
CA GLU A 115 10.09 -13.13 10.11
C GLU A 115 9.72 -11.92 9.25
N SER A 116 9.54 -12.08 7.93
CA SER A 116 9.10 -10.98 7.06
C SER A 116 7.69 -10.51 7.41
N VAL A 117 6.80 -11.44 7.78
CA VAL A 117 5.44 -11.12 8.25
C VAL A 117 5.50 -10.41 9.60
N ARG A 118 6.33 -10.88 10.54
CA ARG A 118 6.54 -10.23 11.84
C ARG A 118 7.02 -8.80 11.66
N LEU A 119 8.01 -8.56 10.80
CA LEU A 119 8.54 -7.22 10.54
C LEU A 119 7.49 -6.26 9.98
N ALA A 120 6.54 -6.76 9.18
CA ALA A 120 5.46 -5.98 8.61
C ALA A 120 4.32 -5.66 9.60
N THR A 121 4.10 -6.50 10.63
CA THR A 121 2.90 -6.45 11.50
C THR A 121 3.19 -6.09 12.95
N ASP A 122 4.38 -6.39 13.47
CA ASP A 122 4.69 -6.26 14.90
C ASP A 122 4.68 -4.77 15.33
N PRO A 123 3.94 -4.40 16.40
CA PRO A 123 3.99 -3.05 16.95
C PRO A 123 5.40 -2.62 17.38
N LYS A 124 6.26 -3.57 17.73
CA LYS A 124 7.67 -3.29 18.04
C LYS A 124 8.46 -3.22 16.72
N PRO A 125 9.11 -2.08 16.42
CA PRO A 125 9.96 -1.97 15.25
C PRO A 125 11.17 -2.92 15.33
N ALA A 126 11.77 -3.22 14.18
CA ALA A 126 13.10 -3.81 14.15
C ALA A 126 14.12 -2.91 14.88
N GLN A 127 15.10 -3.55 15.53
CA GLN A 127 16.25 -2.82 16.08
C GLN A 127 17.30 -2.62 14.98
N GLY A 128 17.16 -1.52 14.24
CA GLY A 128 18.00 -1.23 13.08
C GLY A 128 17.58 -2.03 11.84
N ARG A 129 18.42 -1.97 10.80
CA ARG A 129 18.14 -2.62 9.52
C ARG A 129 18.38 -4.13 9.59
N THR A 130 17.35 -4.91 9.32
CA THR A 130 17.46 -6.38 9.32
C THR A 130 18.06 -6.88 8.00
N GLN A 131 18.44 -8.16 7.97
CA GLN A 131 18.84 -8.86 6.74
C GLN A 131 17.72 -9.75 6.20
N THR A 132 16.50 -9.62 6.73
CA THR A 132 15.36 -10.43 6.31
C THR A 132 14.94 -10.02 4.91
N VAL A 133 14.80 -11.02 4.04
CA VAL A 133 14.40 -10.84 2.64
C VAL A 133 12.95 -11.25 2.46
N ALA A 134 12.16 -10.38 1.83
CA ALA A 134 10.83 -10.70 1.34
C ALA A 134 10.89 -10.89 -0.19
N THR A 135 9.97 -11.70 -0.72
CA THR A 135 9.89 -12.04 -2.15
C THR A 135 8.51 -11.69 -2.68
N GLY A 136 8.45 -11.10 -3.86
CA GLY A 136 7.18 -10.79 -4.52
C GLY A 136 6.54 -12.02 -5.13
N ALA A 137 5.31 -12.31 -4.72
CA ALA A 137 4.53 -13.46 -5.22
C ALA A 137 3.73 -13.16 -6.50
N PHE A 138 3.49 -11.88 -6.82
CA PHE A 138 2.62 -11.43 -7.91
C PHE A 138 3.02 -10.03 -8.40
N GLU A 139 2.47 -9.61 -9.53
CA GLU A 139 2.36 -8.20 -9.92
C GLU A 139 1.19 -7.52 -9.20
N LEU A 140 1.31 -6.22 -8.94
CA LEU A 140 0.19 -5.37 -8.54
C LEU A 140 -0.22 -4.55 -9.75
N LEU A 141 -1.46 -4.70 -10.19
CA LEU A 141 -2.02 -3.98 -11.31
C LEU A 141 -3.28 -3.21 -10.87
N ALA A 142 -3.44 -2.01 -11.40
CA ALA A 142 -4.67 -1.27 -11.37
C ALA A 142 -5.74 -1.94 -12.25
N ALA A 143 -7.00 -1.49 -12.12
CA ALA A 143 -8.12 -2.04 -12.87
C ALA A 143 -7.92 -1.90 -14.39
N ASP A 144 -7.29 -0.84 -14.86
CA ASP A 144 -6.97 -0.59 -16.27
C ASP A 144 -5.75 -1.39 -16.78
N GLY A 145 -5.05 -2.11 -15.90
CA GLY A 145 -3.85 -2.88 -16.21
C GLY A 145 -2.55 -2.10 -16.01
N GLU A 146 -2.58 -0.84 -15.59
CA GLU A 146 -1.37 -0.11 -15.23
C GLU A 146 -0.68 -0.74 -14.01
N ARG A 147 0.65 -0.69 -14.01
CA ARG A 147 1.45 -1.28 -12.94
C ARG A 147 1.47 -0.37 -11.72
N ILE A 148 1.10 -0.94 -10.57
CA ILE A 148 1.27 -0.30 -9.27
C ILE A 148 2.67 -0.66 -8.77
N TRP A 149 3.53 0.35 -8.67
CA TRP A 149 4.94 0.17 -8.32
C TRP A 149 5.15 -0.06 -6.83
N ASN A 150 6.19 -0.82 -6.49
CA ASN A 150 6.50 -1.18 -5.11
C ASN A 150 6.89 0.05 -4.25
N GLU A 151 7.51 1.04 -4.89
CA GLU A 151 7.93 2.33 -4.29
C GLU A 151 6.76 3.29 -4.06
N GLY A 152 5.58 2.96 -4.59
CA GLY A 152 4.33 3.67 -4.37
C GLY A 152 3.63 3.27 -3.06
N LEU A 153 2.39 3.71 -2.95
CA LEU A 153 1.54 3.53 -1.78
C LEU A 153 0.31 2.68 -2.11
N PRO A 154 -0.29 2.02 -1.11
CA PRO A 154 -1.62 1.42 -1.27
C PRO A 154 -2.69 2.44 -1.67
N ASP A 155 -2.49 3.73 -1.36
CA ASP A 155 -3.37 4.82 -1.79
C ASP A 155 -3.35 5.08 -3.30
N ASP A 156 -2.36 4.57 -4.01
CA ASP A 156 -2.30 4.62 -5.48
C ASP A 156 -3.25 3.62 -6.16
N ILE A 157 -3.82 2.66 -5.40
CA ILE A 157 -4.78 1.69 -5.92
C ILE A 157 -6.10 2.42 -6.25
N PRO A 158 -6.56 2.45 -7.51
CA PRO A 158 -7.74 3.23 -7.88
C PRO A 158 -9.01 2.72 -7.19
N VAL A 159 -9.90 3.66 -6.86
CA VAL A 159 -11.26 3.37 -6.38
C VAL A 159 -12.17 3.15 -7.58
N VAL A 160 -12.77 1.96 -7.67
CA VAL A 160 -13.73 1.56 -8.70
C VAL A 160 -15.04 1.20 -8.01
N GLU A 161 -16.13 1.87 -8.37
CA GLU A 161 -17.45 1.66 -7.75
C GLU A 161 -17.42 1.76 -6.21
N GLY A 162 -16.70 2.76 -5.71
CA GLY A 162 -16.61 3.07 -4.28
C GLY A 162 -15.69 2.15 -3.47
N ARG A 163 -14.95 1.22 -4.10
CA ARG A 163 -13.97 0.35 -3.43
C ARG A 163 -12.64 0.34 -4.17
N ARG A 164 -11.54 0.23 -3.44
CA ARG A 164 -10.22 0.01 -4.08
C ARG A 164 -10.20 -1.34 -4.76
N LEU A 165 -9.76 -1.34 -6.02
CA LEU A 165 -9.71 -2.55 -6.84
C LEU A 165 -8.27 -2.82 -7.25
N LEU A 166 -7.73 -3.91 -6.74
CA LEU A 166 -6.38 -4.38 -7.03
C LEU A 166 -6.44 -5.69 -7.81
N VAL A 167 -5.68 -5.78 -8.90
CA VAL A 167 -5.51 -7.01 -9.67
C VAL A 167 -4.13 -7.58 -9.40
N LEU A 168 -4.08 -8.85 -9.01
CA LEU A 168 -2.88 -9.64 -8.86
C LEU A 168 -2.67 -10.50 -10.11
N ASP A 169 -1.46 -10.49 -10.62
CA ASP A 169 -1.09 -11.25 -11.82
C ASP A 169 0.23 -11.99 -11.65
N GLU A 170 0.57 -12.86 -12.62
CA GLU A 170 1.83 -13.58 -12.62
C GLU A 170 3.02 -12.60 -12.59
N PRO A 171 4.03 -12.83 -11.72
CA PRO A 171 5.20 -11.97 -11.67
C PRO A 171 5.98 -12.07 -12.98
N THR A 172 6.25 -10.92 -13.61
CA THR A 172 7.03 -10.85 -14.87
C THR A 172 8.49 -11.27 -14.68
N TYR A 173 9.00 -11.12 -13.45
CA TYR A 173 10.30 -11.57 -12.99
C TYR A 173 10.30 -11.73 -11.48
N GLN A 174 11.18 -12.57 -10.95
CA GLN A 174 11.32 -12.73 -9.51
C GLN A 174 11.91 -11.46 -8.88
N ARG A 175 11.23 -10.95 -7.84
CA ARG A 175 11.65 -9.77 -7.08
C ARG A 175 11.87 -10.13 -5.63
N SER A 176 12.87 -9.51 -5.03
CA SER A 176 13.08 -9.54 -3.59
C SER A 176 13.50 -8.18 -3.06
N TRP A 177 13.27 -7.95 -1.79
CA TRP A 177 13.58 -6.71 -1.08
C TRP A 177 13.87 -6.98 0.38
N ASN A 178 14.38 -5.97 1.07
CA ASN A 178 14.52 -6.00 2.52
C ASN A 178 13.13 -5.88 3.17
N ALA A 179 12.81 -6.78 4.10
CA ALA A 179 11.48 -6.88 4.69
C ALA A 179 11.16 -5.81 5.76
N ASP A 180 12.08 -4.88 6.04
CA ASP A 180 11.82 -3.78 6.97
C ASP A 180 10.77 -2.83 6.41
N ARG A 181 9.98 -2.23 7.30
CA ARG A 181 8.97 -1.25 6.93
C ARG A 181 9.61 0.09 6.56
N PHE A 182 9.01 0.77 5.58
CA PHE A 182 9.33 2.17 5.28
C PHE A 182 9.13 3.09 6.50
N PHE A 183 8.05 2.89 7.24
CA PHE A 183 7.79 3.55 8.54
C PHE A 183 7.93 2.53 9.67
N PRO A 184 9.08 2.48 10.37
CA PRO A 184 9.34 1.46 11.40
C PRO A 184 8.29 1.43 12.52
N HIS A 185 7.70 2.57 12.85
CA HIS A 185 6.73 2.71 13.94
C HIS A 185 5.26 2.55 13.51
N LEU A 186 5.00 2.23 12.25
CA LEU A 186 3.65 2.07 11.71
C LEU A 186 3.42 0.60 11.35
N PRO A 187 2.80 -0.22 12.22
CA PRO A 187 2.50 -1.62 11.90
C PRO A 187 1.39 -1.68 10.86
N GLY A 188 1.58 -2.55 9.86
CA GLY A 188 0.58 -2.81 8.84
C GLY A 188 -0.29 -3.99 9.20
N THR A 189 -1.54 -3.95 8.75
CA THR A 189 -2.50 -5.04 8.87
C THR A 189 -3.05 -5.38 7.49
N ALA A 190 -3.31 -6.67 7.28
CA ALA A 190 -4.15 -7.16 6.20
C ALA A 190 -4.95 -8.34 6.74
N GLU A 191 -6.25 -8.33 6.56
CA GLU A 191 -7.15 -9.38 7.04
C GLU A 191 -8.08 -9.80 5.91
N LEU A 192 -8.09 -11.09 5.59
CA LEU A 192 -9.05 -11.63 4.64
C LEU A 192 -10.43 -11.67 5.32
N THR A 193 -11.35 -10.83 4.85
CA THR A 193 -12.72 -10.79 5.34
C THR A 193 -13.53 -11.94 4.75
N ARG A 194 -13.41 -12.16 3.44
CA ARG A 194 -14.07 -13.28 2.74
C ARG A 194 -13.49 -13.54 1.35
N VAL A 195 -13.70 -14.75 0.87
CA VAL A 195 -13.56 -15.10 -0.55
C VAL A 195 -14.85 -14.71 -1.28
N LEU A 196 -14.72 -14.02 -2.42
CA LEU A 196 -15.86 -13.63 -3.25
C LEU A 196 -16.44 -14.85 -3.96
N THR A 197 -17.75 -14.86 -4.19
CA THR A 197 -18.38 -15.86 -5.04
C THR A 197 -17.91 -15.71 -6.49
N ALA A 198 -18.11 -16.75 -7.30
CA ALA A 198 -17.78 -16.69 -8.73
C ALA A 198 -18.51 -15.55 -9.46
N ASP A 199 -19.76 -15.28 -9.09
CA ASP A 199 -20.60 -14.24 -9.72
C ASP A 199 -20.12 -12.84 -9.36
N GLU A 200 -19.82 -12.60 -8.07
CA GLU A 200 -19.21 -11.34 -7.61
C GLU A 200 -17.85 -11.11 -8.26
N THR A 201 -17.04 -12.17 -8.34
CA THR A 201 -15.70 -12.11 -8.94
C THR A 201 -15.80 -11.75 -10.42
N ARG A 202 -16.69 -12.39 -11.19
CA ARG A 202 -16.93 -12.03 -12.61
C ARG A 202 -17.42 -10.59 -12.75
N THR A 203 -18.29 -10.14 -11.85
CA THR A 203 -18.78 -8.76 -11.82
C THR A 203 -17.65 -7.77 -11.63
N TRP A 204 -16.67 -8.09 -10.78
CA TRP A 204 -15.48 -7.26 -10.60
C TRP A 204 -14.50 -7.32 -11.77
N PHE A 205 -14.21 -8.51 -12.31
CA PHE A 205 -13.35 -8.64 -13.50
C PHE A 205 -13.91 -7.89 -14.71
N ALA A 206 -15.24 -7.78 -14.85
CA ALA A 206 -15.87 -6.99 -15.91
C ALA A 206 -15.52 -5.48 -15.85
N ARG A 207 -14.95 -5.00 -14.74
CA ARG A 207 -14.47 -3.63 -14.53
C ARG A 207 -12.96 -3.48 -14.75
N THR A 208 -12.30 -4.56 -15.18
CA THR A 208 -10.85 -4.59 -15.40
C THR A 208 -10.52 -4.76 -16.87
N SER A 209 -9.38 -4.21 -17.28
CA SER A 209 -8.79 -4.52 -18.59
C SER A 209 -8.41 -6.01 -18.66
N PRO A 210 -8.62 -6.65 -19.82
CA PRO A 210 -8.10 -7.98 -20.06
C PRO A 210 -6.57 -7.96 -19.95
N GLY A 211 -5.99 -9.01 -19.38
CA GLY A 211 -4.54 -9.10 -19.21
C GLY A 211 -3.87 -9.21 -20.57
N ASN A 212 -2.63 -8.73 -20.67
CA ASN A 212 -1.77 -9.02 -21.81
C ASN A 212 -1.35 -10.50 -21.78
N GLY A 213 -2.27 -11.41 -22.10
CA GLY A 213 -2.01 -12.84 -22.29
C GLY A 213 -2.83 -13.77 -21.40
N ILE A 214 -3.99 -14.17 -21.93
CA ILE A 214 -4.50 -15.53 -22.13
C ILE A 214 -6.02 -15.39 -22.26
N ARG A 215 -6.54 -15.65 -23.46
CA ARG A 215 -7.99 -15.77 -23.69
C ARG A 215 -8.48 -16.97 -22.89
N TRP A 216 -9.44 -16.76 -21.99
CA TRP A 216 -10.19 -17.86 -21.40
C TRP A 216 -10.93 -18.59 -22.53
N PRO A 217 -10.73 -19.91 -22.71
CA PRO A 217 -11.58 -20.67 -23.60
C PRO A 217 -13.00 -20.71 -23.01
N SER A 218 -13.95 -20.39 -23.88
CA SER A 218 -15.41 -20.49 -23.71
C SER A 218 -15.87 -21.88 -23.34
#